data_AF-A0A3N9WDX8-F1
#
_entry.id   AF-A0A3N9WDX8-F1
#
_cell.length_a   1.000
_cell.length_b   1.000
_cell.length_c   1.000
_cell.angle_alpha   90.00
_cell.angle_beta   90.00
_cell.angle_gamma   90.00
#
_symmetry.space_group_name_H-M   'P 1'
#
loop_
_entity.id
_entity.type
_entity.pdbx_description
1 polymer ?
#
loop_
_entity_poly.entity_id
_entity_poly.type
_entity_poly.pdbx_seq_one_letter_code
_entity_poly.pdbx_strand_id
1 'polypeptide(L)'
;MRLAALRHAVPPGLPSRAGCDACGAPVGLTRPWPALGPAARCGHCRARVGSPPGTVEVAVLAAAVLLAFGGPSGGALPALIWWLGWTIPAIFVDVAVHRLPDRLTLPAAAGTWLLLGVAALDADPGHWLRAVLGGTGLALFFASTALLLGRRGFGLGDAKLALSVGALLAWYGWPVLLFGMLLTFGLSALVSLGLLVTRRANWSSHLPFGPFLLLGTVAALLLAS
;
A
#
# COMPACT_ATOMS: atom_id res chain seq x y z
N MET A 1 4.74 3.83 11.41
CA MET A 1 3.56 3.32 10.66
C MET A 1 2.23 3.73 11.27
N ARG A 2 1.92 3.38 12.54
CA ARG A 2 0.64 3.75 13.20
C ARG A 2 0.30 5.24 13.16
N LEU A 3 1.27 6.10 13.48
CA LEU A 3 1.05 7.55 13.46
C LEU A 3 0.69 8.05 12.06
N ALA A 4 1.30 7.50 11.01
CA ALA A 4 0.99 7.86 9.63
C ALA A 4 -0.43 7.41 9.24
N ALA A 5 -0.80 6.17 9.55
CA ALA A 5 -2.15 5.65 9.34
C ALA A 5 -3.20 6.51 10.06
N LEU A 6 -2.93 6.87 11.31
CA LEU A 6 -3.81 7.75 12.09
C LEU A 6 -3.92 9.17 11.52
N ARG A 7 -2.79 9.80 11.20
CA ARG A 7 -2.74 11.20 10.74
C ARG A 7 -3.42 11.39 9.37
N HIS A 8 -3.34 10.38 8.52
CA HIS A 8 -3.81 10.46 7.13
C HIS A 8 -5.17 9.80 6.89
N ALA A 9 -5.73 9.06 7.84
CA ALA A 9 -7.11 8.55 7.80
C ALA A 9 -8.13 9.68 8.05
N VAL A 10 -8.19 10.63 7.12
CA VAL A 10 -9.09 11.79 7.15
C VAL A 10 -9.69 12.00 5.75
N PRO A 11 -11.00 12.36 5.64
CA PRO A 11 -11.62 12.67 4.35
C PRO A 11 -10.88 13.73 3.54
N PRO A 12 -11.04 13.74 2.20
CA PRO A 12 -10.42 14.75 1.33
C PRO A 12 -10.88 16.16 1.69
N GLY A 13 -9.95 17.12 1.61
CA GLY A 13 -10.20 18.53 1.94
C GLY A 13 -10.02 18.89 3.42
N LEU A 14 -9.89 17.91 4.31
CA LEU A 14 -9.64 18.14 5.73
C LEU A 14 -8.14 18.08 6.08
N PRO A 15 -7.69 18.87 7.08
CA PRO A 15 -6.32 18.79 7.55
C PRO A 15 -6.02 17.41 8.16
N SER A 16 -4.73 17.04 8.16
CA SER A 16 -4.29 15.80 8.81
C SER A 16 -4.67 15.80 10.29
N ARG A 17 -5.07 14.63 10.79
CA ARG A 17 -5.53 14.48 12.17
C ARG A 17 -4.39 14.82 13.13
N ALA A 18 -4.62 15.78 14.02
CA ALA A 18 -3.62 16.22 15.01
C ALA A 18 -3.86 15.66 16.43
N GLY A 19 -5.08 15.17 16.72
CA GLY A 19 -5.48 14.71 18.05
C GLY A 19 -6.51 13.60 18.04
N CYS A 20 -7.00 13.25 19.22
CA CYS A 20 -8.07 12.28 19.43
C CYS A 20 -9.44 12.88 19.09
N ASP A 21 -10.26 12.17 18.30
CA ASP A 21 -11.59 12.63 17.90
C ASP A 21 -12.55 12.83 19.08
N ALA A 22 -12.33 12.12 20.19
CA ALA A 22 -13.24 12.15 21.34
C ALA A 22 -12.91 13.26 22.35
N CYS A 23 -11.63 13.65 22.49
CA CYS A 23 -11.21 14.58 23.55
C CYS A 23 -10.25 15.67 23.10
N GLY A 24 -9.83 15.70 21.83
CA GLY A 24 -8.89 16.69 21.30
C GLY A 24 -7.44 16.53 21.78
N ALA A 25 -7.14 15.58 22.68
CA ALA A 25 -5.79 15.38 23.17
C ALA A 25 -4.80 15.11 22.01
N PRO A 26 -3.65 15.80 21.96
CA PRO A 26 -2.71 15.69 20.86
C PRO A 26 -2.14 14.27 20.77
N VAL A 27 -2.09 13.72 19.56
CA VAL A 27 -1.49 12.41 19.30
C VAL A 27 -0.23 12.59 18.45
N GLY A 28 0.92 12.27 19.03
CA GLY A 28 2.22 12.48 18.39
C GLY A 28 3.33 11.66 19.02
N LEU A 29 4.53 11.76 18.43
CA LEU A 29 5.71 11.01 18.88
C LEU A 29 6.22 11.43 20.26
N THR A 30 5.86 12.63 20.71
CA THR A 30 6.22 13.16 22.03
C THR A 30 5.44 12.52 23.16
N ARG A 31 4.23 12.02 22.89
CA ARG A 31 3.41 11.22 23.83
C ARG A 31 2.84 10.00 23.09
N PRO A 32 3.71 9.05 22.71
CA PRO A 32 3.34 7.99 21.78
C PRO A 32 2.45 6.94 22.45
N TRP A 33 2.60 6.70 23.75
CA TRP A 33 1.84 5.69 24.48
C TRP A 33 0.60 6.30 25.16
N PRO A 34 -0.56 5.61 25.16
CA PRO A 34 -0.91 4.33 24.52
C PRO A 34 -1.44 4.46 23.08
N ALA A 35 -1.48 5.67 22.51
CA ALA A 35 -2.17 5.95 21.24
C ALA A 35 -1.49 5.28 20.03
N LEU A 36 -0.17 5.19 20.05
CA LEU A 36 0.67 4.52 19.06
C LEU A 36 1.10 3.12 19.51
N GLY A 37 0.64 2.65 20.67
CA GLY A 37 0.83 1.28 21.11
C GLY A 37 -0.15 0.30 20.44
N PRO A 38 0.03 -1.01 20.64
CA PRO A 38 -0.82 -2.05 20.04
C PRO A 38 -2.28 -1.94 20.45
N ALA A 39 -2.56 -1.35 21.62
CA ALA A 39 -3.91 -1.11 22.11
C ALA A 39 -4.68 -0.03 21.31
N ALA A 40 -3.98 0.84 20.56
CA ALA A 40 -4.59 1.91 19.76
C ALA A 40 -5.54 2.81 20.57
N ARG A 41 -5.15 3.25 21.78
CA ARG A 41 -6.03 4.01 22.70
C ARG A 41 -5.47 5.36 23.07
N CYS A 42 -6.33 6.36 23.17
CA CYS A 42 -5.96 7.67 23.67
C CYS A 42 -5.44 7.58 25.11
N GLY A 43 -4.33 8.25 25.42
CA GLY A 43 -3.78 8.30 26.78
C GLY A 43 -4.62 9.10 27.77
N HIS A 44 -5.50 9.96 27.28
CA HIS A 44 -6.36 10.78 28.11
C HIS A 44 -7.74 10.14 28.31
N CYS A 45 -8.52 9.93 27.24
CA CYS A 45 -9.90 9.43 27.33
C CYS A 45 -10.06 7.93 27.05
N ARG A 46 -8.98 7.19 26.73
CA ARG A 46 -8.99 5.75 26.39
C ARG A 46 -9.85 5.34 25.18
N ALA A 47 -10.44 6.28 24.46
CA ALA A 47 -11.11 6.04 23.19
C ALA A 47 -10.15 5.40 22.18
N ARG A 48 -10.67 4.58 21.25
CA ARG A 48 -9.84 4.02 20.18
C ARG A 48 -9.40 5.11 19.22
N VAL A 49 -8.15 5.00 18.75
CA VAL A 49 -7.54 5.99 17.86
C VAL A 49 -6.85 5.26 16.72
N GLY A 50 -7.32 5.47 15.50
CA GLY A 50 -6.73 4.91 14.28
C GLY A 50 -7.07 3.43 14.05
N SER A 51 -6.11 2.68 13.49
CA SER A 51 -6.29 1.28 13.08
C SER A 51 -6.65 0.35 14.25
N PRO A 52 -7.38 -0.75 14.00
CA PRO A 52 -7.70 -1.74 15.03
C PRO A 52 -6.45 -2.25 15.76
N PRO A 53 -6.58 -2.62 17.04
CA PRO A 53 -5.44 -3.01 17.86
C PRO A 53 -4.68 -4.21 17.28
N GLY A 54 -3.36 -4.20 17.38
CA GLY A 54 -2.46 -5.26 16.87
C GLY A 54 -2.36 -5.40 15.34
N THR A 55 -3.25 -4.81 14.54
CA THR A 55 -3.28 -5.04 13.08
C THR A 55 -2.04 -4.54 12.34
N VAL A 56 -1.52 -3.37 12.70
CA VAL A 56 -0.31 -2.82 12.09
C VAL A 56 0.91 -3.66 12.46
N GLU A 57 1.01 -4.09 13.72
CA GLU A 57 2.08 -4.95 14.19
C GLU A 57 2.08 -6.30 13.48
N VAL A 58 0.91 -6.93 13.35
CA VAL A 58 0.76 -8.19 12.62
C VAL A 58 1.15 -8.01 11.15
N ALA A 59 0.72 -6.93 10.49
CA ALA A 59 1.09 -6.67 9.10
C ALA A 59 2.62 -6.48 8.93
N VAL A 60 3.26 -5.75 9.84
CA VAL A 60 4.72 -5.54 9.82
C VAL A 60 5.48 -6.82 10.11
N LEU A 61 5.05 -7.58 11.12
CA LEU A 61 5.65 -8.87 11.46
C LEU A 61 5.48 -9.87 10.32
N ALA A 62 4.29 -9.94 9.71
CA ALA A 62 4.06 -10.78 8.54
C ALA A 62 4.99 -10.38 7.38
N ALA A 63 5.09 -9.09 7.07
CA ALA A 63 6.03 -8.60 6.05
C ALA A 63 7.49 -8.97 6.38
N ALA A 64 7.92 -8.79 7.62
CA ALA A 64 9.27 -9.13 8.05
C ALA A 64 9.57 -10.64 7.95
N VAL A 65 8.63 -11.49 8.39
CA VAL A 65 8.74 -12.95 8.28
C VAL A 65 8.80 -13.37 6.81
N LEU A 66 7.91 -12.83 5.97
CA LEU A 66 7.90 -13.13 4.54
C LEU A 66 9.23 -12.75 3.87
N LEU A 67 9.76 -11.56 4.19
CA LEU A 67 11.07 -11.13 3.69
C LEU A 67 12.22 -11.99 4.19
N ALA A 68 12.17 -12.45 5.45
CA ALA A 68 13.24 -13.24 6.05
C ALA A 68 13.31 -14.69 5.53
N PHE A 69 12.16 -15.29 5.18
CA PHE A 69 12.08 -16.72 4.84
C PHE A 69 11.74 -17.02 3.37
N GLY A 70 11.26 -16.05 2.61
CA GLY A 70 10.94 -16.24 1.20
C GLY A 70 11.06 -14.97 0.37
N GLY A 71 11.64 -13.90 0.92
CA GLY A 71 11.78 -12.64 0.20
C GLY A 71 12.75 -12.77 -0.97
N PRO A 72 12.52 -12.05 -2.07
CA PRO A 72 13.46 -12.06 -3.17
C PRO A 72 14.81 -11.50 -2.74
N SER A 73 15.89 -12.16 -3.16
CA SER A 73 17.26 -11.78 -2.85
C SER A 73 17.85 -10.83 -3.91
N GLY A 74 18.93 -10.13 -3.56
CA GLY A 74 19.67 -9.24 -4.47
C GLY A 74 19.40 -7.74 -4.28
N GLY A 75 19.90 -6.94 -5.23
CA GLY A 75 19.93 -5.48 -5.14
C GLY A 75 18.57 -4.78 -5.05
N ALA A 76 17.47 -5.46 -5.39
CA ALA A 76 16.12 -4.92 -5.28
C ALA A 76 15.48 -5.07 -3.88
N LEU A 77 16.07 -5.85 -2.98
CA LEU A 77 15.56 -6.04 -1.61
C LEU A 77 15.42 -4.72 -0.81
N PRO A 78 16.38 -3.78 -0.85
CA PRO A 78 16.22 -2.46 -0.22
C PRO A 78 15.01 -1.70 -0.77
N ALA A 79 14.76 -1.78 -2.07
CA ALA A 79 13.61 -1.12 -2.71
C ALA A 79 12.28 -1.71 -2.21
N LEU A 80 12.21 -3.02 -2.02
CA LEU A 80 11.05 -3.72 -1.47
C LEU A 80 10.81 -3.37 0.01
N ILE A 81 11.86 -3.35 0.84
CA ILE A 81 11.77 -2.96 2.25
C ILE A 81 11.28 -1.51 2.38
N TRP A 82 11.87 -0.61 1.59
CA TRP A 82 11.45 0.79 1.53
C TRP A 82 9.97 0.89 1.17
N TRP A 83 9.57 0.21 0.09
CA TRP A 83 8.22 0.22 -0.40
C TRP A 83 7.22 -0.26 0.66
N LEU A 84 7.45 -1.41 1.29
CA LEU A 84 6.63 -1.95 2.38
C LEU A 84 6.51 -0.96 3.56
N GLY A 85 7.58 -0.23 3.86
CA GLY A 85 7.60 0.78 4.91
C GLY A 85 6.55 1.89 4.74
N TRP A 86 6.27 2.26 3.49
CA TRP A 86 5.32 3.30 3.13
C TRP A 86 3.94 2.75 2.74
N THR A 87 3.86 1.57 2.15
CA THR A 87 2.60 1.01 1.65
C THR A 87 1.76 0.33 2.73
N ILE A 88 2.38 -0.31 3.73
CA ILE A 88 1.67 -0.86 4.88
C ILE A 88 0.81 0.22 5.56
N PRO A 89 1.34 1.39 6.00
CA PRO A 89 0.49 2.42 6.59
C PRO A 89 -0.51 3.01 5.58
N ALA A 90 -0.18 3.08 4.29
CA ALA A 90 -1.10 3.58 3.26
C ALA A 90 -2.35 2.71 3.11
N ILE A 91 -2.24 1.39 3.25
CA ILE A 91 -3.38 0.47 3.19
C ILE A 91 -4.34 0.66 4.35
N PHE A 92 -3.82 0.93 5.56
CA PHE A 92 -4.70 1.24 6.69
C PHE A 92 -5.46 2.56 6.47
N VAL A 93 -4.85 3.52 5.78
CA VAL A 93 -5.56 4.74 5.34
C VAL A 93 -6.59 4.38 4.27
N ASP A 94 -6.25 3.55 3.30
CA ASP A 94 -7.14 3.13 2.23
C ASP A 94 -8.38 2.40 2.77
N VAL A 95 -8.21 1.45 3.68
CA VAL A 95 -9.33 0.75 4.32
C VAL A 95 -10.20 1.70 5.15
N ALA A 96 -9.61 2.72 5.77
CA ALA A 96 -10.35 3.66 6.62
C ALA A 96 -11.15 4.70 5.82
N VAL A 97 -10.58 5.24 4.73
CA VAL A 97 -11.14 6.39 4.01
C VAL A 97 -11.18 6.24 2.48
N HIS A 98 -10.93 5.04 1.95
CA HIS A 98 -10.94 4.70 0.52
C HIS A 98 -10.08 5.66 -0.31
N ARG A 99 -8.89 5.95 0.20
CA ARG A 99 -7.94 6.89 -0.40
C ARG A 99 -6.50 6.51 -0.10
N LEU A 100 -5.66 6.57 -1.13
CA LEU A 100 -4.22 6.57 -0.99
C LEU A 100 -3.68 8.00 -0.95
N PRO A 101 -3.12 8.47 0.17
CA PRO A 101 -2.57 9.82 0.27
C PRO A 101 -1.23 9.94 -0.45
N ASP A 102 -1.09 11.00 -1.24
CA ASP A 102 0.15 11.34 -1.97
C ASP A 102 1.39 11.41 -1.08
N ARG A 103 1.20 11.83 0.18
CA ARG A 103 2.26 11.90 1.18
C ARG A 103 2.85 10.54 1.54
N LEU A 104 2.19 9.43 1.21
CA LEU A 104 2.70 8.07 1.41
C LEU A 104 3.08 7.41 0.08
N THR A 105 2.30 7.63 -0.98
CA THR A 105 2.56 6.99 -2.28
C THR A 105 3.74 7.60 -3.03
N LEU A 106 3.96 8.93 -2.95
CA LEU A 106 5.08 9.56 -3.63
C LEU A 106 6.44 9.18 -3.02
N PRO A 107 6.63 9.20 -1.68
CA PRO A 107 7.87 8.70 -1.10
C PRO A 107 8.10 7.21 -1.39
N ALA A 108 7.04 6.39 -1.39
CA ALA A 108 7.13 4.99 -1.77
C ALA A 108 7.71 4.85 -3.18
N ALA A 109 7.09 5.51 -4.17
CA ALA A 109 7.55 5.49 -5.55
C ALA A 109 8.95 6.07 -5.71
N ALA A 110 9.22 7.27 -5.20
CA ALA A 110 10.52 7.92 -5.37
C ALA A 110 11.68 7.07 -4.83
N GLY A 111 11.53 6.52 -3.62
CA GLY A 111 12.58 5.68 -3.04
C GLY A 111 12.69 4.31 -3.71
N THR A 112 11.58 3.69 -4.13
CA THR A 112 11.63 2.45 -4.93
C THR A 112 12.41 2.66 -6.23
N TRP A 113 12.12 3.72 -6.97
CA TRP A 113 12.81 4.01 -8.24
C TRP A 113 14.28 4.35 -8.02
N LEU A 114 14.60 5.15 -6.99
CA LEU A 114 15.99 5.46 -6.64
C LEU A 114 16.77 4.18 -6.29
N LEU A 115 16.21 3.33 -5.43
CA LEU A 115 16.88 2.11 -4.96
C LEU A 115 17.02 1.06 -6.06
N LEU A 116 16.01 0.91 -6.93
CA LEU A 116 16.15 0.08 -8.13
C LEU A 116 17.16 0.66 -9.13
N GLY A 117 17.27 1.99 -9.23
CA GLY A 117 18.28 2.65 -10.06
C GLY A 117 19.69 2.42 -9.55
N VAL A 118 19.88 2.47 -8.22
CA VAL A 118 21.15 2.09 -7.58
C VAL A 118 21.45 0.61 -7.80
N ALA A 119 20.46 -0.27 -7.61
CA ALA A 119 20.61 -1.71 -7.87
C ALA A 119 20.96 -2.02 -9.33
N ALA A 120 20.55 -1.17 -10.26
CA ALA A 120 20.83 -1.32 -11.69
C ALA A 120 22.30 -1.02 -12.04
N LEU A 121 23.06 -0.38 -11.16
CA LEU A 121 24.49 -0.14 -11.38
C LEU A 121 25.30 -1.44 -11.44
N ASP A 122 24.87 -2.45 -10.68
CA ASP A 122 25.51 -3.76 -10.59
C ASP A 122 24.72 -4.87 -11.31
N ALA A 123 23.56 -4.54 -11.91
CA ALA A 123 22.68 -5.51 -12.57
C ALA A 123 22.67 -5.35 -14.10
N ASP A 124 22.13 -6.35 -14.81
CA ASP A 124 21.90 -6.26 -16.25
C ASP A 124 20.94 -5.08 -16.56
N PRO A 125 21.31 -4.17 -17.50
CA PRO A 125 20.46 -3.06 -17.94
C PRO A 125 19.02 -3.44 -18.29
N GLY A 126 18.78 -4.69 -18.70
CA GLY A 126 17.44 -5.21 -18.96
C GLY A 126 16.52 -5.19 -17.73
N HIS A 127 17.02 -5.28 -16.51
CA HIS A 127 16.21 -5.16 -15.28
C HIS A 127 15.65 -3.75 -15.12
N TRP A 128 16.50 -2.73 -15.30
CA TRP A 128 16.11 -1.34 -15.19
C TRP A 128 15.08 -0.96 -16.25
N LEU A 129 15.33 -1.32 -17.52
CA LEU A 129 14.39 -1.02 -18.60
C LEU A 129 13.02 -1.65 -18.36
N ARG A 130 12.98 -2.92 -17.92
CA ARG A 130 11.72 -3.58 -17.54
C ARG A 130 11.03 -2.87 -16.39
N ALA A 131 11.74 -2.50 -15.34
CA ALA A 131 11.16 -1.77 -14.21
C ALA A 131 10.58 -0.42 -14.64
N VAL A 132 11.27 0.32 -15.51
CA VAL A 132 10.78 1.59 -16.06
C VAL A 132 9.50 1.38 -16.86
N LEU A 133 9.51 0.44 -17.81
CA LEU A 133 8.37 0.17 -18.68
C LEU A 133 7.19 -0.43 -17.92
N GLY A 134 7.43 -1.36 -16.99
CA GLY A 134 6.40 -1.99 -16.16
C GLY A 134 5.78 -1.00 -15.17
N GLY A 135 6.60 -0.18 -14.51
CA GLY A 135 6.13 0.86 -13.59
C GLY A 135 5.31 1.93 -14.29
N THR A 136 5.84 2.51 -15.36
CA THR A 136 5.12 3.54 -16.13
C THR A 136 3.90 2.99 -16.86
N GLY A 137 4.03 1.82 -17.51
CA GLY A 137 2.93 1.18 -18.22
C GLY A 137 1.75 0.85 -17.29
N LEU A 138 2.03 0.30 -16.11
CA LEU A 138 0.98 -0.01 -15.14
C LEU A 138 0.35 1.27 -14.56
N ALA A 139 1.16 2.28 -14.24
CA ALA A 139 0.64 3.56 -13.78
C ALA A 139 -0.26 4.24 -14.84
N LEU A 140 0.13 4.19 -16.12
CA LEU A 140 -0.66 4.71 -17.23
C LEU A 140 -1.96 3.93 -17.43
N PHE A 141 -1.96 2.60 -17.24
CA PHE A 141 -3.18 1.80 -17.26
C PHE A 141 -4.16 2.21 -16.16
N PHE A 142 -3.68 2.39 -14.93
CA PHE A 142 -4.52 2.86 -13.82
C PHE A 142 -4.96 4.31 -14.00
N ALA A 143 -4.10 5.19 -14.51
CA ALA A 143 -4.45 6.58 -14.77
C ALA A 143 -5.45 6.72 -15.92
N SER A 144 -5.31 5.93 -16.99
CA SER A 144 -6.24 5.98 -18.13
C SER A 144 -7.63 5.48 -17.73
N THR A 145 -7.72 4.42 -16.92
CA THR A 145 -9.01 3.97 -16.37
C THR A 145 -9.63 5.03 -15.46
N ALA A 146 -8.84 5.72 -14.64
CA ALA A 146 -9.32 6.84 -13.81
C ALA A 146 -9.90 7.98 -14.67
N LEU A 147 -9.24 8.34 -15.77
CA LEU A 147 -9.66 9.40 -16.68
C LEU A 147 -10.88 9.02 -17.53
N LEU A 148 -10.91 7.78 -18.05
CA LEU A 148 -11.95 7.31 -18.98
C LEU A 148 -13.23 6.90 -18.26
N LEU A 149 -13.13 6.24 -17.10
CA LEU A 149 -14.28 5.73 -16.35
C LEU A 149 -14.70 6.68 -15.21
N GLY A 150 -13.90 7.72 -14.93
CA GLY A 150 -14.15 8.69 -13.88
C GLY A 150 -14.37 8.02 -12.53
N ARG A 151 -15.55 8.23 -11.93
CA ARG A 151 -15.91 7.62 -10.64
C ARG A 151 -16.06 6.10 -10.69
N ARG A 152 -16.14 5.47 -11.87
CA ARG A 152 -16.22 4.01 -12.00
C ARG A 152 -14.84 3.36 -12.20
N GLY A 153 -13.81 4.16 -12.45
CA GLY A 153 -12.43 3.71 -12.64
C GLY A 153 -11.66 3.61 -11.33
N PHE A 154 -10.39 3.24 -11.44
CA PHE A 154 -9.46 3.25 -10.32
C PHE A 154 -9.17 4.68 -9.85
N GLY A 155 -8.76 4.83 -8.60
CA GLY A 155 -8.36 6.14 -8.07
C GLY A 155 -7.00 6.58 -8.65
N LEU A 156 -6.80 7.88 -8.81
CA LEU A 156 -5.47 8.43 -9.13
C LEU A 156 -4.41 8.07 -8.06
N GLY A 157 -4.83 7.76 -6.83
CA GLY A 157 -3.95 7.22 -5.79
C GLY A 157 -3.41 5.83 -6.12
N ASP A 158 -4.26 4.97 -6.70
CA ASP A 158 -3.87 3.62 -7.14
C ASP A 158 -2.88 3.68 -8.29
N ALA A 159 -3.05 4.63 -9.22
CA ALA A 159 -2.10 4.87 -10.31
C ALA A 159 -0.70 5.24 -9.81
N LYS A 160 -0.60 6.03 -8.73
CA LYS A 160 0.68 6.38 -8.10
C LYS A 160 1.33 5.17 -7.43
N LEU A 161 0.52 4.33 -6.78
CA LEU A 161 1.02 3.09 -6.18
C LEU A 161 1.48 2.10 -7.25
N ALA A 162 0.72 1.98 -8.35
CA ALA A 162 1.04 1.17 -9.51
C ALA A 162 2.40 1.52 -10.13
N LEU A 163 2.85 2.78 -10.04
CA LEU A 163 4.18 3.20 -10.50
C LEU A 163 5.32 2.47 -9.77
N SER A 164 5.15 2.23 -8.46
CA SER A 164 6.11 1.50 -7.64
C SER A 164 5.95 -0.02 -7.74
N VAL A 165 4.70 -0.50 -7.81
CA VAL A 165 4.40 -1.94 -7.95
C VAL A 165 4.83 -2.50 -9.30
N GLY A 166 4.51 -1.81 -10.39
CA GLY A 166 4.91 -2.24 -11.73
C GLY A 166 6.43 -2.27 -11.86
N ALA A 167 7.14 -1.31 -11.25
CA ALA A 167 8.59 -1.29 -11.23
C ALA A 167 9.18 -2.48 -10.45
N LEU A 168 8.67 -2.76 -9.25
CA LEU A 168 9.11 -3.89 -8.44
C LEU A 168 8.84 -5.24 -9.11
N LEU A 169 7.65 -5.44 -9.66
CA LEU A 169 7.32 -6.72 -10.29
C LEU A 169 8.05 -6.92 -11.62
N ALA A 170 8.11 -5.89 -12.47
CA ALA A 170 8.78 -6.01 -13.77
C ALA A 170 10.30 -6.13 -13.64
N TRP A 171 10.89 -5.68 -12.53
CA TRP A 171 12.28 -5.96 -12.21
C TRP A 171 12.58 -7.46 -12.29
N TYR A 172 11.73 -8.29 -11.67
CA TYR A 172 11.87 -9.76 -11.71
C TYR A 172 11.34 -10.39 -13.01
N GLY A 173 10.58 -9.63 -13.81
CA GLY A 173 10.26 -9.97 -15.19
C GLY A 173 8.78 -9.76 -15.55
N TRP A 174 8.50 -9.80 -16.85
CA TRP A 174 7.14 -9.66 -17.37
C TRP A 174 6.17 -10.72 -16.82
N PRO A 175 6.53 -12.01 -16.69
CA PRO A 175 5.64 -13.00 -16.09
C PRO A 175 5.26 -12.65 -14.64
N VAL A 176 6.21 -12.13 -13.85
CA VAL A 176 5.99 -11.75 -12.45
C VAL A 176 5.04 -10.55 -12.35
N LEU A 177 5.18 -9.55 -13.24
CA LEU A 177 4.23 -8.44 -13.34
C LEU A 177 2.83 -8.91 -13.69
N LEU A 178 2.68 -9.73 -14.73
CA LEU A 178 1.37 -10.22 -15.16
C LEU A 178 0.72 -11.09 -14.08
N PHE A 179 1.50 -11.96 -13.45
CA PHE A 179 1.03 -12.82 -12.38
C PHE A 179 0.63 -12.03 -11.13
N GLY A 180 1.42 -11.03 -10.73
CA GLY A 180 1.07 -10.13 -9.62
C GLY A 180 -0.23 -9.37 -9.89
N MET A 181 -0.43 -8.87 -11.11
CA MET A 181 -1.70 -8.25 -11.49
C MET A 181 -2.86 -9.24 -11.46
N LEU A 182 -2.67 -10.45 -11.98
CA LEU A 182 -3.68 -11.50 -11.94
C LEU A 182 -4.08 -11.84 -10.50
N LEU A 183 -3.12 -11.98 -9.58
CA LEU A 183 -3.38 -12.20 -8.16
C LEU A 183 -4.14 -11.03 -7.54
N THR A 184 -3.72 -9.79 -7.80
CA THR A 184 -4.39 -8.59 -7.30
C THR A 184 -5.86 -8.54 -7.78
N PHE A 185 -6.09 -8.68 -9.09
CA PHE A 185 -7.44 -8.65 -9.64
C PHE A 185 -8.26 -9.84 -9.16
N GLY A 186 -7.70 -11.04 -9.14
CA GLY A 186 -8.36 -12.25 -8.66
C GLY A 186 -8.79 -12.16 -7.20
N LEU A 187 -7.89 -11.72 -6.31
CA LEU A 187 -8.21 -11.51 -4.89
C LEU A 187 -9.28 -10.43 -4.70
N SER A 188 -9.15 -9.31 -5.43
CA SER A 188 -10.14 -8.23 -5.37
C SER A 188 -11.51 -8.70 -5.85
N ALA A 189 -11.58 -9.48 -6.93
CA ALA A 189 -12.81 -10.00 -7.49
C ALA A 189 -13.46 -11.03 -6.54
N LEU A 190 -12.66 -11.93 -5.96
CA LEU A 190 -13.14 -12.93 -5.01
C LEU A 190 -13.76 -12.27 -3.77
N VAL A 191 -13.10 -11.27 -3.20
CA VAL A 191 -13.61 -10.56 -2.02
C VAL A 191 -14.83 -9.70 -2.38
N SER A 192 -14.78 -8.99 -3.52
CA SER A 192 -15.91 -8.18 -3.99
C SER A 192 -17.16 -9.03 -4.24
N LEU A 193 -16.99 -10.20 -4.87
CA LEU A 193 -18.07 -11.13 -5.14
C LEU A 193 -18.61 -11.73 -3.84
N GLY A 194 -17.75 -12.12 -2.90
CA GLY A 194 -18.18 -12.61 -1.59
C GLY A 194 -18.99 -11.57 -0.81
N LEU A 195 -18.57 -10.30 -0.83
CA LEU A 195 -19.31 -9.20 -0.19
C LEU A 195 -20.66 -8.94 -0.87
N LEU A 196 -20.73 -9.08 -2.20
CA LEU A 196 -21.97 -8.94 -2.95
C LEU A 196 -22.95 -10.09 -2.66
N VAL A 197 -22.47 -11.34 -2.67
CA VAL A 197 -23.27 -12.54 -2.37
C VAL A 197 -23.78 -12.51 -0.92
N THR A 198 -22.95 -12.06 0.02
CA THR A 198 -23.36 -11.88 1.43
C THR A 198 -24.20 -10.63 1.67
N ARG A 199 -24.53 -9.86 0.62
CA ARG A 199 -25.27 -8.59 0.66
C ARG A 199 -24.67 -7.54 1.60
N ARG A 200 -23.36 -7.63 1.85
CA ARG A 200 -22.59 -6.67 2.66
C ARG A 200 -22.04 -5.51 1.84
N ALA A 201 -22.09 -5.61 0.51
CA ALA A 201 -21.77 -4.55 -0.43
C ALA A 201 -22.82 -4.50 -1.54
N ASN A 202 -22.94 -3.34 -2.19
CA ASN A 202 -23.74 -3.15 -3.39
C ASN A 202 -22.83 -2.91 -4.61
N TRP A 203 -23.39 -2.99 -5.81
CA TRP A 203 -22.66 -2.77 -7.07
C TRP A 203 -22.04 -1.37 -7.21
N SER A 204 -22.47 -0.40 -6.39
CA SER A 204 -21.90 0.96 -6.33
C SER A 204 -20.91 1.17 -5.20
N SER A 205 -20.59 0.12 -4.43
CA SER A 205 -19.64 0.20 -3.31
C SER A 205 -18.22 0.25 -3.86
N HIS A 206 -17.51 1.34 -3.56
CA HIS A 206 -16.08 1.43 -3.80
C HIS A 206 -15.35 0.61 -2.75
N LEU A 207 -14.59 -0.40 -3.18
CA LEU A 207 -13.72 -1.18 -2.30
C LEU A 207 -12.28 -0.64 -2.35
N PRO A 208 -11.56 -0.67 -1.23
CA PRO A 208 -10.17 -0.24 -1.18
C PRO A 208 -9.31 -1.22 -1.99
N PHE A 209 -8.69 -0.74 -3.06
CA PHE A 209 -7.91 -1.57 -3.98
C PHE A 209 -6.45 -1.75 -3.53
N GLY A 210 -5.92 -0.79 -2.75
CA GLY A 210 -4.56 -0.81 -2.22
C GLY A 210 -4.17 -2.10 -1.49
N PRO A 211 -5.00 -2.66 -0.57
CA PRO A 211 -4.69 -3.92 0.09
C PRO A 211 -4.49 -5.09 -0.89
N PHE A 212 -5.33 -5.22 -1.92
CA PHE A 212 -5.22 -6.29 -2.91
C PHE A 212 -4.00 -6.10 -3.81
N LEU A 213 -3.67 -4.85 -4.12
CA LEU A 213 -2.46 -4.51 -4.88
C LEU A 213 -1.20 -4.91 -4.09
N LEU A 214 -1.16 -4.64 -2.78
CA LEU A 214 -0.03 -5.08 -1.95
C LEU A 214 0.05 -6.60 -1.82
N LEU A 215 -1.07 -7.26 -1.54
CA LEU A 215 -1.09 -8.72 -1.38
C LEU A 215 -0.67 -9.42 -2.66
N GLY A 216 -1.18 -9.00 -3.82
CA GLY A 216 -0.77 -9.58 -5.12
C GLY A 216 0.69 -9.29 -5.45
N THR A 217 1.20 -8.10 -5.12
CA THR A 217 2.62 -7.76 -5.32
C THR A 217 3.52 -8.66 -4.48
N VAL A 218 3.26 -8.75 -3.17
CA VAL A 218 4.07 -9.56 -2.26
C VAL A 218 3.98 -11.04 -2.65
N ALA A 219 2.78 -11.56 -2.90
CA ALA A 219 2.60 -12.96 -3.28
C ALA A 219 3.33 -13.32 -4.58
N ALA A 220 3.28 -12.45 -5.60
CA ALA A 220 3.99 -12.70 -6.84
C ALA A 220 5.51 -12.66 -6.68
N LEU A 221 6.04 -11.74 -5.86
CA LEU A 221 7.47 -11.69 -5.58
C LEU A 221 7.98 -12.92 -4.82
N LEU A 222 7.21 -13.41 -3.84
CA LEU A 222 7.56 -14.61 -3.07
C LEU A 222 7.49 -15.90 -3.90
N LEU A 223 6.61 -15.95 -4.91
CA LEU A 223 6.48 -17.11 -5.79
C LEU A 223 7.48 -17.08 -6.95
N ALA A 224 8.11 -15.93 -7.20
CA ALA A 224 9.12 -15.76 -8.24
C ALA A 224 10.56 -15.92 -7.73
N SER A 225 10.75 -15.90 -6.40
CA SER A 225 12.02 -16.09 -5.69
C SER A 225 12.26 -17.54 -5.32
#